data_AF-A0A6L2PI06-F1
#
_entry.id   AF-A0A6L2PI06-F1
#
_cell.length_a   1.000
_cell.length_b   1.000
_cell.length_c   1.000
_cell.angle_alpha   90.00
_cell.angle_beta   90.00
_cell.angle_gamma   90.00
#
_symmetry.space_group_name_H-M   'P 1'
#
loop_
_entity.id
_entity.type
_entity.pdbx_description
1 polymer ?
#
loop_
_entity_poly.entity_id
_entity_poly.type
_entity_poly.pdbx_seq_one_letter_code
_entity_poly.pdbx_strand_id
1 'polypeptide(L)' 'SPSPPQYVFWYHNEHMINYDTSRGGVSVSTEPGPKTHSRLIINHATHGDSGNYTCRASNTEADTIYVFVSK' A
#
# COMPACT_ATOMS: atom_id res chain seq x y z
N SER A 1 6.00 0.00 -25.19
CA SER A 1 5.08 -0.24 -24.06
C SER A 1 5.89 -0.30 -22.78
N PRO A 2 5.46 0.33 -21.67
CA PRO A 2 6.21 0.25 -20.41
C PRO A 2 6.24 -1.21 -19.90
N SER A 3 7.35 -1.61 -19.28
CA SER A 3 7.45 -2.89 -18.58
C SER A 3 6.61 -2.86 -17.29
N PRO A 4 6.08 -3.99 -16.81
CA PRO A 4 5.50 -4.06 -15.47
C PRO A 4 6.54 -3.67 -14.40
N PRO A 5 6.14 -3.02 -13.30
CA PRO A 5 7.02 -2.78 -12.15
C PRO A 5 7.52 -4.11 -11.57
N GLN A 6 8.78 -4.12 -11.11
CA GLN A 6 9.36 -5.29 -10.43
C GLN A 6 8.86 -5.42 -8.99
N TYR A 7 8.48 -4.30 -8.37
CA TYR A 7 7.95 -4.24 -7.02
C TYR A 7 7.02 -3.04 -6.86
N VAL A 8 6.10 -3.15 -5.90
CA VAL A 8 5.25 -2.06 -5.41
C VAL A 8 5.35 -2.01 -3.89
N PHE A 9 5.81 -0.88 -3.36
CA PHE A 9 5.86 -0.62 -1.94
C PHE A 9 4.67 0.22 -1.49
N TRP A 10 4.16 -0.08 -0.30
CA TRP A 10 3.13 0.65 0.40
C TRP A 10 3.73 1.29 1.64
N TYR A 11 3.37 2.56 1.85
CA TYR A 11 3.78 3.33 3.01
C TYR A 11 2.55 3.86 3.75
N HIS A 12 2.59 3.86 5.08
CA HIS A 12 1.67 4.57 5.97
C HIS A 12 2.47 5.64 6.72
N ASN A 13 2.15 6.92 6.51
CA ASN A 13 2.86 8.06 7.12
C ASN A 13 4.40 7.95 7.00
N GLU A 14 4.91 7.70 5.79
CA GLU A 14 6.34 7.46 5.49
C GLU A 14 6.94 6.14 5.99
N HIS A 15 6.20 5.32 6.74
CA HIS A 15 6.65 4.00 7.19
C HIS A 15 6.26 2.92 6.19
N MET A 16 7.21 2.10 5.72
CA MET A 16 6.92 1.01 4.79
C MET A 16 6.19 -0.13 5.51
N ILE A 17 5.04 -0.57 4.99
CA ILE A 17 4.16 -1.55 5.65
C ILE A 17 4.02 -2.89 4.91
N ASN A 18 4.72 -3.10 3.78
CA ASN A 18 4.62 -4.35 3.01
C ASN A 18 4.89 -5.63 3.82
N TYR A 19 5.75 -5.54 4.83
CA TYR A 19 6.21 -6.65 5.65
C TYR A 19 5.98 -6.40 7.14
N ASP A 20 5.17 -5.40 7.49
CA ASP A 20 4.91 -5.08 8.89
C ASP A 20 3.95 -6.12 9.50
N THR A 21 4.51 -6.96 10.37
CA THR A 21 3.76 -7.98 11.12
C THR A 21 3.35 -7.50 12.51
N SER A 22 3.84 -6.35 12.97
CA SER A 22 3.66 -5.86 14.34
C SER A 22 2.23 -5.43 14.63
N ARG A 23 1.58 -4.73 13.68
CA ARG A 23 0.17 -4.33 13.76
C ARG A 23 -0.79 -5.52 13.61
N GLY A 24 -0.39 -6.51 12.81
CA GLY A 24 -1.23 -7.67 12.45
C GLY A 24 -2.41 -7.29 11.54
N GLY A 25 -2.92 -8.23 10.73
CA GLY A 25 -4.07 -7.98 9.86
C GLY A 25 -3.84 -7.02 8.69
N VAL A 26 -2.58 -6.67 8.39
CA VAL A 26 -2.17 -6.00 7.15
C VAL A 26 -1.77 -7.07 6.14
N SER A 27 -2.25 -6.95 4.91
CA SER A 27 -1.78 -7.76 3.80
C SER A 27 -1.65 -6.94 2.53
N VAL A 28 -0.62 -7.25 1.75
CA VAL A 28 -0.39 -6.66 0.43
C VAL A 28 -0.37 -7.77 -0.60
N SER A 29 -1.16 -7.64 -1.66
CA SER A 29 -1.09 -8.50 -2.84
C SER A 29 -0.76 -7.66 -4.07
N THR A 30 0.06 -8.19 -4.96
CA THR A 30 0.37 -7.54 -6.24
C THR A 30 0.17 -8.56 -7.35
N GLU A 31 -0.65 -8.19 -8.33
CA GLU A 31 -1.02 -8.97 -9.50
C GLU A 31 -0.34 -8.35 -10.73
N PRO A 32 0.72 -8.99 -11.26
CA PRO A 32 1.39 -8.55 -12.47
C PRO A 32 0.48 -8.72 -13.70
N GLY A 33 0.63 -7.84 -14.68
CA GLY A 33 -0.10 -7.91 -15.93
C GLY A 33 0.21 -6.72 -16.84
N PRO A 34 -0.48 -6.57 -17.99
CA PRO A 34 -0.36 -5.39 -18.85
C PRO A 34 -0.63 -4.09 -18.09
N LYS A 35 -1.47 -4.17 -17.05
CA LYS A 35 -1.56 -3.21 -15.94
C LYS A 35 -1.30 -3.99 -14.66
N THR A 36 -0.35 -3.53 -13.85
CA THR A 36 -0.08 -4.14 -12.55
C THR A 36 -1.03 -3.57 -11.52
N HIS A 37 -1.68 -4.45 -10.76
CA HIS A 37 -2.62 -4.08 -9.71
C HIS A 37 -2.02 -4.46 -8.36
N SER A 38 -1.85 -3.49 -7.46
CA SER A 38 -1.42 -3.75 -6.07
C SER A 38 -2.55 -3.37 -5.12
N ARG A 39 -2.80 -4.21 -4.12
CA ARG A 39 -3.87 -4.05 -3.15
C ARG A 39 -3.32 -4.18 -1.74
N LEU A 40 -3.54 -3.14 -0.93
CA LEU A 40 -3.34 -3.15 0.52
C LEU A 40 -4.69 -3.43 1.20
N ILE A 41 -4.71 -4.35 2.16
CA ILE A 41 -5.87 -4.68 2.98
C ILE A 41 -5.48 -4.52 4.45
N ILE A 42 -6.30 -3.80 5.20
CA ILE A 42 -6.14 -3.56 6.63
C ILE A 42 -7.39 -4.07 7.33
N ASN A 43 -7.27 -5.19 8.04
CA ASN A 43 -8.37 -5.79 8.80
C ASN A 43 -8.46 -5.21 10.21
N HIS A 44 -9.66 -5.16 10.79
CA HIS A 44 -9.90 -4.62 12.14
C HIS A 44 -9.33 -3.19 12.30
N ALA A 45 -9.70 -2.30 11.37
CA ALA A 45 -9.17 -0.94 11.36
C ALA A 45 -9.50 -0.17 12.65
N THR A 46 -8.53 0.57 13.16
CA THR A 46 -8.62 1.43 14.34
C THR A 46 -8.29 2.86 13.95
N HIS A 47 -8.52 3.82 14.86
CA HIS A 47 -8.14 5.21 14.60
C HIS A 47 -6.66 5.40 14.26
N GLY A 48 -5.77 4.54 14.78
CA GLY A 48 -4.34 4.58 14.48
C GLY A 48 -3.99 4.25 13.03
N ASP A 49 -4.90 3.59 12.30
CA ASP A 49 -4.73 3.32 10.87
C ASP A 49 -5.08 4.54 10.00
N SER A 50 -5.54 5.66 10.58
CA SER A 50 -5.72 6.89 9.80
C SER A 50 -4.36 7.47 9.39
N GLY A 51 -4.29 8.08 8.21
CA GLY A 51 -3.05 8.69 7.72
C GLY A 51 -2.91 8.65 6.21
N ASN A 52 -1.73 9.06 5.75
CA ASN A 52 -1.36 9.01 4.34
C ASN A 52 -0.92 7.60 3.97
N TYR A 53 -1.54 7.06 2.93
CA TYR A 53 -1.16 5.81 2.29
C TYR A 53 -0.57 6.10 0.92
N THR A 54 0.68 5.74 0.72
CA THR A 54 1.40 5.96 -0.54
C THR A 54 1.72 4.63 -1.19
N CYS A 55 1.40 4.49 -2.47
CA CYS A 55 1.89 3.39 -3.30
C CYS A 55 3.04 3.88 -4.18
N ARG A 56 4.16 3.14 -4.19
CA ARG A 56 5.35 3.47 -4.96
C ARG A 56 5.84 2.25 -5.72
N ALA A 57 5.77 2.31 -7.05
CA ALA A 57 6.25 1.25 -7.93
C ALA A 57 7.67 1.57 -8.44
N SER A 58 8.42 0.55 -8.87
CA SER A 58 9.82 0.70 -9.29
C SER A 58 10.04 1.55 -10.54
N ASN A 59 9.00 1.79 -11.34
CA ASN A 59 9.08 2.47 -12.64
C ASN A 59 7.95 3.49 -12.88
N THR A 60 7.31 3.98 -11.82
CA THR A 60 6.28 5.02 -11.88
C THR A 60 6.51 6.03 -10.76
N GLU A 61 5.92 7.21 -10.92
CA GLU A 61 5.76 8.14 -9.80
C GLU A 61 4.87 7.52 -8.71
N ALA A 62 5.06 7.98 -7.47
CA ALA A 62 4.24 7.56 -6.34
C ALA A 62 2.90 8.30 -6.34
N ASP A 63 1.86 7.64 -5.83
CA ASP A 63 0.56 8.25 -5.59
C ASP A 63 0.16 8.09 -4.12
N THR A 64 -0.55 9.08 -3.58
CA THR A 64 -0.86 9.16 -2.14
C THR A 64 -2.31 9.51 -1.90
N ILE A 65 -2.92 8.81 -0.95
CA ILE A 65 -4.29 9.08 -0.47
C ILE A 65 -4.31 9.17 1.05
N TYR A 66 -5.06 10.13 1.59
CA TYR A 66 -5.34 10.19 3.02
C TYR A 66 -6.56 9.32 3.35
N VAL A 67 -6.41 8.40 4.30
CA VAL A 67 -7.50 7.55 4.80
C VAL A 67 -7.84 8.00 6.22
N PHE A 68 -9.14 8.15 6.49
CA PHE A 68 -9.66 8.46 7.81
C PHE A 68 -10.54 7.32 8.31
N VAL A 69 -10.28 6.84 9.52
CA VAL A 69 -11.07 5.81 10.19
C VAL A 69 -11.92 6.47 11.28
N SER A 70 -13.23 6.50 11.08
CA SER A 70 -14.22 6.96 12.07
C SER A 70 -14.80 5.80 12.87
N LYS A 71 -15.47 6.13 13.99
CA LYS A 71 -16.29 5.18 14.76
C LYS A 71 -17.59 4.86 14.04
#